data_AF-A0A662TXE7-F1
#
_entry.id   AF-A0A662TXE7-F1
#
_cell.length_a   1.000
_cell.length_b   1.000
_cell.length_c   1.000
_cell.angle_alpha   90.00
_cell.angle_beta   90.00
_cell.angle_gamma   90.00
#
_symmetry.space_group_name_H-M   'P 1'
#
loop_
_entity.id
_entity.type
_entity.pdbx_description
1 polymer ?
#
loop_
_entity_poly.entity_id
_entity_poly.type
_entity_poly.pdbx_seq_one_letter_code
_entity_poly.pdbx_strand_id
1 'polypeptide(L)'
;MPLSLSKKSIEMWLEGDPVARELLEASSLTRRQLMAILLYYSGDDVTFKELSEELGISREGAYKNYKLGMDNIRKAFCTIKLAVRSRVLDEEVWDRLLEDISDIYEDLDSSGEQ
;
A
#
# COMPACT_ATOMS: atom_id res chain seq x y z
N MET A 1 -13.44 4.32 1.03
CA MET A 1 -13.27 4.58 -0.42
C MET A 1 -13.61 3.35 -1.27
N PRO A 2 -14.64 3.42 -2.14
CA PRO A 2 -14.57 2.72 -3.42
C PRO A 2 -15.01 3.66 -4.55
N LEU A 3 -14.08 4.46 -5.05
CA LEU A 3 -14.14 4.93 -6.43
C LEU A 3 -13.16 4.03 -7.18
N SER A 4 -13.59 3.43 -8.29
CA SER A 4 -12.73 2.61 -9.14
C SER A 4 -11.44 3.36 -9.43
N LEU A 5 -10.35 3.00 -8.73
CA LEU A 5 -9.06 3.66 -8.91
C LEU A 5 -8.54 3.28 -10.29
N SER A 6 -8.37 4.28 -11.14
CA SER A 6 -7.62 4.15 -12.39
C SER A 6 -6.15 4.49 -12.15
N LYS A 7 -5.28 4.02 -13.04
CA LYS A 7 -3.85 4.34 -12.99
C LYS A 7 -3.62 5.84 -12.92
N LYS A 8 -4.35 6.61 -13.74
CA LYS A 8 -4.26 8.07 -13.76
C LYS A 8 -4.61 8.69 -12.41
N SER A 9 -5.67 8.19 -11.75
CA SER A 9 -6.11 8.73 -10.45
C SER A 9 -5.06 8.48 -9.37
N ILE A 10 -4.46 7.28 -9.36
CA ILE A 10 -3.38 6.93 -8.44
C ILE A 10 -2.11 7.75 -8.73
N GLU A 11 -1.76 7.96 -10.00
CA GLU A 11 -0.62 8.80 -10.38
C GLU A 11 -0.82 10.25 -9.93
N MET A 12 -2.02 10.81 -10.14
CA MET A 12 -2.36 12.16 -9.68
C MET A 12 -2.29 12.29 -8.16
N TRP A 13 -2.81 11.29 -7.42
CA TRP A 13 -2.70 11.27 -5.96
C TRP A 13 -1.24 11.24 -5.52
N LEU A 14 -0.43 10.32 -6.05
CA LEU A 14 1.01 10.22 -5.74
C LEU A 14 1.81 11.45 -6.15
N GLU A 15 1.32 12.29 -7.06
CA GLU A 15 1.99 13.54 -7.45
C GLU A 15 1.54 14.73 -6.62
N GLY A 16 0.27 14.74 -6.21
CA GLY A 16 -0.37 15.82 -5.46
C GLY A 16 -0.25 15.70 -3.94
N ASP A 17 0.07 14.51 -3.41
CA ASP A 17 0.17 14.24 -1.97
C ASP A 17 1.64 14.07 -1.52
N PRO A 18 2.23 15.07 -0.84
CA PRO A 18 3.60 14.99 -0.34
C PRO A 18 3.82 13.84 0.64
N VAL A 19 2.84 13.55 1.51
CA VAL A 19 2.94 12.50 2.53
C VAL A 19 2.99 11.14 1.85
N ALA A 20 2.10 10.91 0.88
CA ALA A 20 2.10 9.66 0.11
C ALA A 20 3.44 9.42 -0.62
N ARG A 21 4.09 10.47 -1.13
CA ARG A 21 5.41 10.36 -1.77
C ARG A 21 6.50 10.03 -0.77
N GLU A 22 6.57 10.76 0.34
CA GLU A 22 7.58 10.54 1.37
C GLU A 22 7.46 9.11 1.93
N LEU A 23 6.24 8.63 2.16
CA LEU A 23 5.97 7.26 2.56
C LEU A 23 6.42 6.25 1.51
N LEU A 24 6.11 6.47 0.22
CA LEU A 24 6.55 5.59 -0.85
C LEU A 24 8.09 5.55 -0.95
N GLU A 25 8.75 6.70 -0.87
CA GLU A 25 10.21 6.84 -0.93
C GLU A 25 10.92 6.16 0.26
N ALA A 26 10.34 6.23 1.45
CA ALA A 26 10.85 5.55 2.65
C ALA A 26 10.52 4.06 2.70
N SER A 27 9.52 3.61 1.93
CA SER A 27 9.07 2.22 1.94
C SER A 27 9.97 1.29 1.12
N SER A 28 9.73 -0.03 1.23
CA SER A 28 10.32 -1.04 0.35
C SER A 28 9.53 -1.25 -0.96
N LEU A 29 8.54 -0.40 -1.27
CA LEU A 29 7.73 -0.50 -2.48
C LEU A 29 8.30 0.40 -3.58
N THR A 30 8.34 -0.13 -4.80
CA THR A 30 8.49 0.72 -5.99
C THR A 30 7.15 1.31 -6.39
N ARG A 31 7.15 2.44 -7.11
CA ARG A 31 5.92 3.03 -7.68
C ARG A 31 5.09 2.02 -8.48
N ARG A 32 5.74 1.14 -9.27
CA ARG A 32 5.05 0.10 -10.06
C ARG A 32 4.40 -0.97 -9.19
N GLN A 33 5.04 -1.36 -8.08
CA GLN A 33 4.47 -2.33 -7.15
C GLN A 33 3.26 -1.74 -6.42
N LEU A 34 3.37 -0.51 -5.91
CA LEU A 34 2.24 0.18 -5.28
C LEU A 34 1.06 0.33 -6.24
N MET A 35 1.32 0.75 -7.48
CA MET A 35 0.29 0.86 -8.52
C MET A 35 -0.42 -0.47 -8.76
N ALA A 36 0.35 -1.57 -8.90
CA ALA A 36 -0.21 -2.89 -9.12
C ALA A 36 -1.08 -3.38 -7.96
N ILE A 37 -0.71 -3.05 -6.71
CA ILE A 37 -1.50 -3.38 -5.52
C ILE A 37 -2.79 -2.57 -5.48
N LEU A 38 -2.70 -1.24 -5.61
CA LEU A 38 -3.85 -0.35 -5.49
C LEU A 38 -4.90 -0.64 -6.57
N LEU A 39 -4.46 -0.89 -7.81
CA LEU A 39 -5.36 -1.29 -8.90
C LEU A 39 -5.97 -2.68 -8.69
N TYR A 40 -5.26 -3.61 -8.06
CA TYR A 40 -5.81 -4.93 -7.76
C TYR A 40 -6.94 -4.87 -6.73
N TYR A 41 -6.86 -3.95 -5.77
CA TYR A 41 -7.89 -3.74 -4.74
C TYR A 41 -8.92 -2.66 -5.09
N SER A 42 -8.89 -2.10 -6.30
CA SER A 42 -9.76 -0.97 -6.67
C SER A 42 -11.16 -1.36 -7.12
N GLY A 43 -11.43 -2.66 -7.30
CA GLY A 43 -12.73 -3.19 -7.68
C GLY A 43 -12.87 -4.66 -7.30
N ASP A 44 -14.08 -5.17 -7.41
CA ASP A 44 -14.36 -6.59 -7.17
C ASP A 44 -13.73 -7.44 -8.29
N ASP A 45 -12.95 -8.45 -7.89
CA ASP A 45 -12.38 -9.49 -8.77
C ASP A 45 -11.47 -9.02 -9.93
N VAL A 46 -10.70 -7.95 -9.75
CA VAL A 46 -9.71 -7.49 -10.76
C VAL A 46 -8.74 -8.63 -11.13
N THR A 47 -8.72 -8.98 -12.42
CA THR A 47 -7.85 -10.03 -12.94
C THR A 47 -6.46 -9.48 -13.29
N PHE A 48 -5.44 -10.35 -13.30
CA PHE A 48 -4.10 -9.95 -13.79
C PHE A 48 -4.06 -9.57 -15.27
N LYS A 49 -5.10 -9.92 -16.05
CA LYS A 49 -5.23 -9.47 -17.43
C LYS A 49 -5.61 -7.99 -17.47
N GLU A 50 -6.67 -7.61 -16.77
CA GLU A 50 -7.12 -6.22 -16.65
C GLU A 50 -6.03 -5.34 -16.02
N LEU A 51 -5.39 -5.84 -14.96
CA LEU A 51 -4.26 -5.15 -14.33
C LEU A 51 -3.11 -4.89 -15.33
N SER A 52 -2.85 -5.83 -16.24
CA SER A 52 -1.79 -5.68 -17.24
C SER A 52 -2.14 -4.67 -18.33
N GLU A 53 -3.42 -4.61 -18.71
CA GLU A 53 -3.96 -3.64 -19.67
C GLU A 53 -3.86 -2.22 -19.09
N GLU A 54 -4.30 -2.04 -17.83
CA GLU A 54 -4.25 -0.75 -17.14
C GLU A 54 -2.81 -0.26 -16.90
N LEU A 55 -1.90 -1.18 -16.54
CA LEU A 55 -0.49 -0.84 -16.31
C LEU A 55 0.30 -0.66 -17.62
N GLY A 56 -0.18 -1.18 -18.74
CA GLY A 56 0.54 -1.21 -20.02
C GLY A 56 1.76 -2.12 -20.01
N ILE A 57 1.66 -3.29 -19.35
CA ILE A 57 2.75 -4.28 -19.23
C ILE A 57 2.24 -5.69 -19.54
N SER A 58 3.14 -6.69 -19.53
CA SER A 58 2.72 -8.09 -19.67
C SER A 58 1.93 -8.58 -18.45
N ARG A 59 1.05 -9.56 -18.65
CA ARG A 59 0.33 -10.24 -17.55
C ARG A 59 1.26 -10.80 -16.48
N GLU A 60 2.38 -11.38 -16.89
CA GLU A 60 3.41 -11.86 -15.96
C GLU A 60 4.06 -10.70 -15.20
N GLY A 61 4.33 -9.58 -15.87
CA GLY A 61 4.82 -8.36 -15.25
C GLY A 61 3.85 -7.81 -14.20
N ALA A 62 2.55 -7.79 -14.50
CA ALA A 62 1.51 -7.36 -13.57
C ALA A 62 1.47 -8.26 -12.32
N TYR A 63 1.43 -9.58 -12.52
CA TYR A 63 1.49 -10.55 -11.42
C TYR A 63 2.76 -10.40 -10.58
N LYS A 64 3.94 -10.26 -11.21
CA LYS A 64 5.21 -10.12 -10.50
C LYS A 64 5.27 -8.84 -9.67
N ASN A 65 4.81 -7.71 -10.20
CA ASN A 65 4.77 -6.45 -9.45
C ASN A 65 3.81 -6.54 -8.26
N TYR A 66 2.61 -7.08 -8.47
CA TYR A 66 1.66 -7.33 -7.39
C TYR A 66 2.26 -8.23 -6.29
N LYS A 67 2.78 -9.40 -6.68
CA LYS A 67 3.32 -10.39 -5.75
C LYS A 67 4.51 -9.83 -4.95
N LEU A 68 5.47 -9.21 -5.63
CA LEU A 68 6.64 -8.64 -4.94
C LEU A 68 6.25 -7.49 -4.01
N GLY A 69 5.27 -6.67 -4.39
CA GLY A 69 4.73 -5.63 -3.52
C GLY A 69 4.12 -6.21 -2.24
N MET A 70 3.23 -7.20 -2.39
CA MET A 70 2.60 -7.87 -1.24
C MET A 70 3.63 -8.59 -0.35
N ASP A 71 4.64 -9.22 -0.95
CA ASP A 71 5.74 -9.85 -0.20
C ASP A 71 6.54 -8.81 0.60
N ASN A 72 6.76 -7.61 0.04
CA ASN A 72 7.44 -6.52 0.75
C ASN A 72 6.62 -5.98 1.92
N ILE A 73 5.30 -5.81 1.76
CA ILE A 73 4.38 -5.44 2.86
C ILE A 73 4.45 -6.49 3.97
N ARG A 74 4.34 -7.77 3.61
CA ARG A 74 4.42 -8.88 4.58
C ARG A 74 5.76 -8.90 5.32
N LYS A 75 6.87 -8.69 4.61
CA LYS A 75 8.21 -8.64 5.22
C LYS A 75 8.33 -7.47 6.19
N ALA A 76 7.89 -6.27 5.81
CA ALA A 76 7.91 -5.11 6.68
C ALA A 76 7.16 -5.38 8.00
N PHE A 77 5.95 -5.94 7.91
CA PHE A 77 5.17 -6.31 9.10
C PHE A 77 5.88 -7.37 9.97
N CYS A 78 6.46 -8.41 9.36
CA CYS A 78 7.25 -9.40 10.08
C CYS A 78 8.49 -8.80 10.75
N THR A 79 9.17 -7.86 10.09
CA THR A 79 10.34 -7.16 10.64
C THR A 79 9.97 -6.35 11.87
N ILE A 80 8.86 -5.58 11.83
CA ILE A 80 8.37 -4.82 12.98
C ILE A 80 8.04 -5.78 14.13
N LYS A 81 7.28 -6.85 13.87
CA LYS A 81 6.95 -7.87 14.88
C LYS A 81 8.17 -8.54 15.50
N LEU A 82 9.22 -8.74 14.73
CA LEU A 82 10.48 -9.30 15.21
C LEU A 82 11.21 -8.29 16.11
N ALA A 83 11.30 -7.03 15.69
CA ALA A 83 11.95 -5.96 16.44
C ALA A 83 11.30 -5.71 17.82
N VAL A 84 9.95 -5.76 17.89
CA VAL A 84 9.21 -5.73 19.17
C VAL A 84 9.56 -6.93 20.04
N ARG A 85 9.50 -8.15 19.47
CA ARG A 85 9.81 -9.39 20.21
C ARG A 85 11.25 -9.45 20.70
N SER A 86 12.18 -8.87 19.96
CA SER A 86 13.60 -8.80 20.34
C SER A 86 13.93 -7.61 21.23
N ARG A 87 12.95 -6.79 21.63
CA ARG A 87 13.14 -5.56 22.42
C ARG A 87 14.11 -4.57 21.78
N VAL A 88 14.21 -4.59 20.46
CA VAL A 88 14.96 -3.60 19.67
C VAL A 88 14.13 -2.32 19.53
N LEU A 89 12.81 -2.48 19.36
CA LEU A 89 11.85 -1.42 19.58
C LEU A 89 11.44 -1.49 21.06
N ASP A 90 11.52 -0.35 21.74
CA ASP A 90 10.99 -0.21 23.09
C ASP A 90 9.45 -0.19 23.08
N GLU A 91 8.87 -0.36 24.27
CA GLU A 91 7.42 -0.43 24.46
C GLU A 91 6.75 0.91 24.11
N GLU A 92 7.38 2.04 24.46
CA GLU A 92 6.86 3.38 24.16
C GLU A 92 6.75 3.65 22.65
N VAL A 93 7.74 3.24 21.86
CA VAL A 93 7.72 3.39 20.40
C VAL A 93 6.70 2.47 19.77
N TRP A 94 6.51 1.27 20.31
CA TRP A 94 5.46 0.36 19.84
C TRP A 94 4.05 0.90 20.11
N ASP A 95 3.81 1.46 21.29
CA ASP A 95 2.52 2.04 21.65
C ASP A 95 2.18 3.24 20.75
N ARG A 96 3.15 4.13 20.50
CA ARG A 96 2.96 5.24 19.55
C ARG A 96 2.67 4.75 18.13
N LEU A 97 3.36 3.71 17.67
CA LEU A 97 3.09 3.12 16.35
C LEU A 97 1.67 2.54 16.27
N LEU A 98 1.16 1.96 17.36
CA LEU A 98 -0.21 1.46 17.41
C LEU A 98 -1.23 2.60 17.41
N GLU A 99 -0.96 3.70 18.11
CA GLU A 99 -1.76 4.92 18.07
C GLU A 99 -1.82 5.48 16.64
N ASP A 100 -0.67 5.69 16.00
CA ASP A 100 -0.60 6.18 14.61
C ASP A 100 -1.39 5.29 13.64
N ILE A 101 -1.33 3.96 13.80
CA ILE A 101 -2.09 3.02 12.97
C ILE A 101 -3.59 3.10 13.25
N SER A 102 -4.00 3.27 14.52
CA SER A 102 -5.39 3.42 14.92
C SER A 102 -5.99 4.68 14.30
N ASP A 103 -5.29 5.80 14.39
CA ASP A 103 -5.70 7.08 13.83
C ASP A 103 -5.92 6.97 12.31
N ILE A 104 -5.00 6.31 11.59
CA ILE A 104 -5.15 6.05 10.15
C ILE A 104 -6.43 5.23 9.87
N TYR A 105 -6.74 4.24 10.71
CA TYR A 105 -7.91 3.40 10.51
C TYR A 105 -9.22 4.18 10.76
N GLU A 106 -9.25 5.01 11.80
CA GLU A 106 -10.39 5.87 12.14
C GLU A 106 -10.66 6.91 11.05
N ASP A 107 -9.62 7.51 10.48
CA ASP A 107 -9.72 8.43 9.34
C ASP A 107 -10.29 7.75 8.08
N LEU A 108 -9.94 6.48 7.86
CA LEU A 108 -10.45 5.69 6.73
C LEU A 108 -11.93 5.30 6.89
N ASP A 109 -12.40 5.09 8.12
CA ASP A 109 -13.79 4.72 8.42
C ASP A 109 -14.71 5.96 8.36
N SER A 110 -14.26 7.08 8.92
CA SER A 110 -14.99 8.36 8.94
C SER A 110 -15.10 9.05 7.56
N SER A 111 -14.20 8.72 6.63
CA SER A 111 -14.28 9.15 5.21
C SER A 111 -15.18 8.27 4.33
N GLY A 112 -15.82 7.24 4.90
CA GLY A 112 -16.83 6.40 4.24
C GLY A 112 -18.28 6.89 4.37
N GLU A 113 -18.54 7.93 5.18
CA GLU A 113 -19.90 8.42 5.50
C GLU A 113 -20.30 9.73 4.78
N GLN A 114 -19.56 10.19 3.77
CA GLN A 114 -19.87 11.40 2.98
C GLN A 114 -20.26 11.12 1.52
#